data_AF-A0A3D1X2B9-F1
#
_entry.id   AF-A0A3D1X2B9-F1
#
_cell.length_a   1.000
_cell.length_b   1.000
_cell.length_c   1.000
_cell.angle_alpha   90.00
_cell.angle_beta   90.00
_cell.angle_gamma   90.00
#
_symmetry.space_group_name_H-M   'P 1'
#
loop_
_entity.id
_entity.type
_entity.pdbx_description
1 polymer ?
#
loop_
_entity_poly.entity_id
_entity_poly.type
_entity_poly.pdbx_seq_one_letter_code
_entity_poly.pdbx_strand_id
1 'polypeptide(L)'
;MQVTSTDVKNNFGKYLKACKTENVIITKNGKRQALLLFYPGGAEMGRVGEPSITYGTHPQKEERVTYRQFLEMTEKSDHRYELIDGKVYLLASPSFIHQKVVGNLHIAFWEYFKEHEDCGPFLSPLDIELMHRPLALLRELTEDDINVVQPDLVVLCDYEKDIDASDKYKGTPSLAIEILSPSSRSKDQIKKLDLYMESGIDECWIVDPSNHAVVVYVFRNHEIEENAMYMRGQTARSVRFPGLQVAVDALF
;
A
#
# COMPACT_ATOMS: atom_id res chain seq x y z
N MET A 1 26.74 -12.77 9.94
CA MET A 1 28.22 -12.78 9.72
C MET A 1 28.70 -11.72 8.71
N GLN A 2 29.98 -11.34 8.72
CA GLN A 2 30.63 -10.51 7.68
C GLN A 2 31.58 -11.35 6.82
N VAL A 3 31.53 -11.19 5.50
CA VAL A 3 32.30 -11.98 4.52
C VAL A 3 32.87 -11.07 3.42
N THR A 4 33.96 -11.46 2.76
CA THR A 4 34.53 -10.64 1.68
C THR A 4 33.86 -10.93 0.34
N SER A 5 33.83 -9.95 -0.58
CA SER A 5 33.28 -10.12 -1.92
C SER A 5 33.98 -11.23 -2.71
N THR A 6 35.29 -11.42 -2.49
CA THR A 6 36.07 -12.49 -3.11
C THR A 6 35.66 -13.86 -2.58
N ASP A 7 35.44 -13.97 -1.28
CA ASP A 7 35.02 -15.22 -0.66
C ASP A 7 33.58 -15.60 -1.03
N VAL A 8 32.69 -14.61 -1.12
CA VAL A 8 31.32 -14.82 -1.61
C VAL A 8 31.31 -15.29 -3.06
N LYS A 9 32.15 -14.74 -3.93
CA LYS A 9 32.28 -15.16 -5.33
C LYS A 9 32.65 -16.65 -5.45
N ASN A 10 33.54 -17.13 -4.59
CA ASN A 10 34.05 -18.51 -4.64
C ASN A 10 33.16 -19.50 -3.89
N ASN A 11 32.42 -19.04 -2.87
CA ASN A 11 31.64 -19.87 -1.96
C ASN A 11 30.15 -19.49 -1.89
N PHE A 12 29.59 -18.95 -2.98
CA PHE A 12 28.24 -18.36 -2.96
C PHE A 12 27.16 -19.31 -2.41
N GLY A 13 27.19 -20.59 -2.80
CA GLY A 13 26.24 -21.60 -2.32
C GLY A 13 26.27 -21.85 -0.81
N LYS A 14 27.42 -21.68 -0.14
CA LYS A 14 27.54 -21.75 1.32
C LYS A 14 26.79 -20.59 1.97
N TYR A 15 26.92 -19.40 1.40
CA TYR A 15 26.30 -18.18 1.93
C TYR A 15 24.80 -18.09 1.65
N LEU A 16 24.32 -18.70 0.56
CA LEU A 16 22.88 -18.93 0.33
C LEU A 16 22.24 -19.85 1.38
N LYS A 17 23.00 -20.77 1.97
CA LYS A 17 22.52 -21.60 3.09
C LYS A 17 22.55 -20.83 4.40
N ALA A 18 23.64 -20.10 4.66
CA ALA A 18 23.82 -19.32 5.88
C ALA A 18 22.81 -18.17 6.00
N CYS A 19 22.43 -17.53 4.88
CA CYS A 19 21.47 -16.42 4.90
C CYS A 19 20.07 -16.83 5.38
N LYS A 20 19.75 -18.14 5.40
CA LYS A 20 18.50 -18.68 5.95
C LYS A 20 18.39 -18.53 7.47
N THR A 21 19.52 -18.47 8.17
CA THR A 21 19.58 -18.47 9.63
C THR A 21 20.21 -17.20 10.20
N GLU A 22 21.02 -16.48 9.42
CA GLU A 22 21.62 -15.22 9.85
C GLU A 22 21.95 -14.28 8.68
N ASN A 23 21.96 -12.98 8.93
CA ASN A 23 22.31 -11.96 7.93
C ASN A 23 23.77 -12.09 7.48
N VAL A 24 24.01 -12.13 6.16
CA VAL A 24 25.38 -12.21 5.59
C VAL A 24 25.76 -10.87 4.95
N ILE A 25 26.61 -10.11 5.63
CA ILE A 25 27.08 -8.79 5.17
C ILE A 25 28.35 -8.97 4.33
N ILE A 26 28.32 -8.54 3.07
CA ILE A 26 29.43 -8.63 2.12
C ILE A 26 30.25 -7.35 2.18
N THR A 27 31.57 -7.51 2.29
CA THR A 27 32.54 -6.43 2.40
C THR A 27 33.52 -6.44 1.22
N LYS A 28 33.97 -5.26 0.79
CA LYS A 28 35.07 -5.09 -0.19
C LYS A 28 36.03 -4.04 0.37
N ASN A 29 37.31 -4.38 0.44
CA ASN A 29 38.35 -3.51 1.03
C ASN A 29 37.98 -3.04 2.45
N GLY A 30 37.42 -3.93 3.28
CA GLY A 30 37.02 -3.64 4.66
C GLY A 30 35.75 -2.81 4.83
N LYS A 31 35.13 -2.31 3.75
CA LYS A 31 33.86 -1.58 3.80
C LYS A 31 32.68 -2.52 3.48
N ARG A 32 31.56 -2.37 4.19
CA ARG A 32 30.30 -3.05 3.87
C ARG A 32 29.79 -2.55 2.52
N GLN A 33 29.37 -3.47 1.65
CA GLN A 33 28.98 -3.17 0.26
C GLN A 33 27.62 -3.77 -0.11
N ALA A 34 27.26 -4.92 0.47
CA ALA A 34 25.99 -5.58 0.20
C ALA A 34 25.55 -6.41 1.40
N LEU A 35 24.26 -6.75 1.45
CA LEU A 35 23.68 -7.66 2.42
C LEU A 35 22.96 -8.76 1.65
N LEU A 36 23.27 -10.02 1.97
CA LEU A 36 22.59 -11.18 1.41
C LEU A 36 21.53 -11.63 2.43
N LEU A 37 20.27 -11.50 2.03
CA LEU A 37 19.10 -11.91 2.79
C LEU A 37 18.52 -13.21 2.20
N PHE A 38 17.91 -14.03 3.05
CA PHE A 38 17.12 -15.16 2.58
C PHE A 38 15.76 -14.69 2.10
N TYR A 39 15.43 -15.06 0.86
CA TYR A 39 14.10 -14.91 0.31
C TYR A 39 13.35 -16.24 0.45
N PRO A 40 12.34 -16.36 1.32
CA PRO A 40 11.54 -17.57 1.43
C PRO A 40 10.65 -17.72 0.18
N GLY A 41 11.18 -18.37 -0.86
CA GLY A 41 10.37 -18.88 -1.97
C GLY A 41 9.47 -20.00 -1.46
N GLY A 42 8.16 -19.82 -1.58
CA GLY A 42 7.13 -20.57 -0.86
C GLY A 42 7.08 -22.08 -1.11
N ALA A 43 7.18 -22.83 -0.01
CA ALA A 43 6.45 -24.05 0.38
C ALA A 43 6.84 -24.28 1.86
N GLU A 44 5.98 -24.32 2.87
CA GLU A 44 4.54 -24.59 2.96
C GLU A 44 3.90 -23.78 4.10
N MET A 45 2.90 -22.96 3.77
CA MET A 45 1.70 -22.77 4.59
C MET A 45 0.60 -22.26 3.63
N GLY A 46 -0.39 -23.12 3.40
CA GLY A 46 -1.51 -23.03 2.44
C GLY A 46 -1.81 -21.70 1.74
N ARG A 47 -1.45 -21.60 0.45
CA ARG A 47 -2.13 -20.76 -0.54
C ARG A 47 -2.35 -21.59 -1.79
N VAL A 48 -3.62 -21.82 -2.15
CA VAL A 48 -4.02 -22.46 -3.41
C VAL A 48 -3.69 -21.47 -4.54
N GLY A 49 -2.74 -21.82 -5.40
CA GLY A 49 -2.41 -21.08 -6.61
C GLY A 49 -2.17 -22.08 -7.73
N GLU A 50 -3.13 -22.15 -8.66
CA GLU A 50 -2.97 -22.83 -9.95
C GLU A 50 -2.06 -22.01 -10.90
N PRO A 51 -1.41 -22.67 -11.89
CA PRO A 51 -0.42 -22.02 -12.73
C PRO A 51 -1.05 -21.01 -13.69
N SER A 52 -0.44 -19.83 -13.80
CA SER A 52 -0.75 -18.87 -14.85
C SER A 52 -0.37 -19.44 -16.22
N ILE A 53 -1.34 -19.58 -17.12
CA ILE A 53 -1.09 -19.92 -18.52
C ILE A 53 -0.34 -18.76 -19.17
N THR A 54 0.90 -19.03 -19.57
CA THR A 54 1.78 -18.11 -20.29
C THR A 54 1.33 -18.01 -21.75
N TYR A 55 0.77 -16.88 -22.17
CA TYR A 55 0.82 -16.51 -23.59
C TYR A 55 2.17 -15.85 -23.86
N GLY A 56 2.90 -16.40 -24.84
CA GLY A 56 4.30 -16.13 -25.08
C GLY A 56 4.62 -14.70 -25.50
N THR A 57 5.78 -14.24 -25.06
CA THR A 57 6.87 -13.54 -25.78
C THR A 57 7.74 -12.88 -24.70
N HIS A 58 9.06 -13.08 -24.80
CA HIS A 58 10.19 -12.47 -24.08
C HIS A 58 9.93 -11.67 -22.78
N PRO A 59 10.71 -11.87 -21.70
CA PRO A 59 10.66 -10.98 -20.54
C PRO A 59 11.12 -9.58 -20.95
N GLN A 60 10.17 -8.72 -21.32
CA GLN A 60 10.43 -7.29 -21.42
C GLN A 60 10.81 -6.83 -20.02
N LYS A 61 11.97 -6.16 -19.94
CA LYS A 61 12.38 -5.40 -18.76
C LYS A 61 11.26 -4.39 -18.53
N GLU A 62 10.38 -4.63 -17.54
CA GLU A 62 9.30 -3.69 -17.22
C GLU A 62 9.95 -2.31 -17.01
N GLU A 63 9.66 -1.39 -17.93
CA GLU A 63 10.23 -0.05 -17.92
C GLU A 63 9.60 0.70 -16.74
N ARG A 64 10.42 1.06 -15.75
CA ARG A 64 9.96 1.84 -14.61
C ARG A 64 9.66 3.26 -15.08
N VAL A 65 8.49 3.75 -14.71
CA VAL A 65 8.03 5.12 -14.95
C VAL A 65 8.48 5.99 -13.79
N THR A 66 9.17 7.10 -14.08
CA THR A 66 9.54 8.11 -13.08
C THR A 66 8.33 8.93 -12.64
N TYR A 67 8.41 9.57 -11.48
CA TYR A 67 7.31 10.44 -11.01
C TYR A 67 7.00 11.56 -12.01
N ARG A 68 8.04 12.16 -12.60
CA ARG A 68 7.87 13.21 -13.62
C ARG A 68 7.22 12.69 -14.90
N GLN A 69 7.61 11.51 -15.37
CA GLN A 69 6.96 10.88 -16.53
C GLN A 69 5.49 10.57 -16.25
N PHE A 70 5.18 10.13 -15.02
CA PHE A 70 3.80 9.91 -14.60
C PHE A 70 2.97 11.20 -14.64
N LEU A 71 3.48 12.31 -14.09
CA LEU A 71 2.80 13.62 -14.17
C LEU A 71 2.58 14.07 -15.62
N GLU A 72 3.60 13.99 -16.48
CA GLU A 72 3.47 14.37 -17.89
C GLU A 72 2.46 13.51 -18.66
N MET A 73 2.30 12.24 -18.25
CA MET A 73 1.33 11.31 -18.82
C MET A 73 -0.10 11.62 -18.35
N THR A 74 -0.30 11.89 -17.05
CA THR A 74 -1.62 12.18 -16.48
C THR A 74 -2.15 13.54 -16.88
N GLU A 75 -1.29 14.56 -17.03
CA GLU A 75 -1.68 15.89 -17.54
C GLU A 75 -2.27 15.84 -18.96
N LYS A 76 -1.94 14.80 -19.73
CA LYS A 76 -2.36 14.64 -21.15
C LYS A 76 -3.46 13.59 -21.33
N SER A 77 -4.01 13.04 -20.26
CA SER A 77 -4.96 11.93 -20.31
C SER A 77 -6.15 12.18 -19.39
N ASP A 78 -7.35 11.86 -19.86
CA ASP A 78 -8.56 11.89 -19.03
C ASP A 78 -8.77 10.58 -18.23
N HIS A 79 -7.83 9.64 -18.35
CA HIS A 79 -7.88 8.38 -17.61
C HIS A 79 -7.29 8.54 -16.20
N ARG A 80 -7.79 7.72 -15.28
CA ARG A 80 -7.27 7.67 -13.90
C ARG A 80 -6.14 6.66 -13.79
N TYR A 81 -5.06 7.04 -13.14
CA TYR A 81 -3.89 6.19 -12.96
C TYR A 81 -3.36 6.26 -11.53
N GLU A 82 -2.73 5.17 -11.10
CA GLU A 82 -1.87 5.14 -9.93
C GLU A 82 -0.42 4.83 -10.33
N LEU A 83 0.53 5.31 -9.54
CA LEU A 83 1.96 5.02 -9.63
C LEU A 83 2.40 4.31 -8.35
N ILE A 84 2.82 3.06 -8.45
CA ILE A 84 3.36 2.30 -7.30
C ILE A 84 4.66 1.62 -7.73
N ASP A 85 5.76 1.91 -7.04
CA ASP A 85 7.11 1.39 -7.30
C ASP A 85 7.59 1.57 -8.75
N GLY A 86 7.25 2.72 -9.35
CA GLY A 86 7.55 3.02 -10.74
C GLY A 86 6.70 2.22 -11.74
N LYS A 87 5.59 1.61 -11.32
CA LYS A 87 4.62 0.95 -12.20
C LYS A 87 3.33 1.76 -12.26
N VAL A 88 2.83 1.93 -13.48
CA VAL A 88 1.58 2.63 -13.73
C VAL A 88 0.43 1.64 -13.79
N TYR A 89 -0.64 1.96 -13.08
CA TYR A 89 -1.87 1.18 -13.01
C TYR A 89 -3.02 2.01 -13.56
N LEU A 90 -3.66 1.53 -14.63
CA LEU A 90 -4.89 2.14 -15.15
C LEU A 90 -6.06 1.73 -14.27
N LEU A 91 -6.76 2.72 -13.69
CA LEU A 91 -7.94 2.46 -12.87
C LEU A 91 -9.19 2.37 -13.75
N ALA A 92 -9.89 1.23 -13.64
CA ALA A 92 -11.20 1.06 -14.26
C ALA A 92 -12.28 1.85 -13.52
N SER A 93 -13.43 2.06 -14.17
CA SER A 93 -14.60 2.60 -13.51
C SER A 93 -15.12 1.62 -12.44
N PRO A 94 -15.50 2.11 -11.25
CA PRO A 94 -16.02 1.26 -10.19
C PRO A 94 -17.38 0.68 -10.56
N SER A 95 -17.70 -0.48 -9.98
CA SER A 95 -19.02 -1.11 -10.12
C SER A 95 -20.08 -0.39 -9.28
N PHE A 96 -21.37 -0.66 -9.56
CA PHE A 96 -22.48 -0.09 -8.78
C PHE A 96 -22.38 -0.44 -7.28
N ILE A 97 -22.09 -1.70 -6.94
CA ILE A 97 -21.97 -2.12 -5.53
C ILE A 97 -20.80 -1.42 -4.84
N HIS A 98 -19.69 -1.21 -5.55
CA HIS A 98 -18.55 -0.45 -5.03
C HIS A 98 -18.98 0.97 -4.66
N GLN A 99 -19.68 1.67 -5.56
CA GLN A 99 -20.17 3.03 -5.30
C GLN A 99 -21.19 3.10 -4.15
N LYS A 100 -22.08 2.11 -4.02
CA LYS A 100 -23.00 2.02 -2.87
C LYS A 100 -22.23 1.93 -1.55
N VAL A 101 -21.21 1.06 -1.50
CA VAL A 101 -20.38 0.86 -0.29
C VAL A 101 -19.59 2.13 0.05
N VAL A 102 -18.97 2.79 -0.94
CA VAL A 102 -18.29 4.08 -0.74
C VAL A 102 -19.24 5.10 -0.12
N GLY A 103 -20.44 5.26 -0.67
CA GLY A 103 -21.42 6.25 -0.18
C GLY A 103 -21.86 5.96 1.25
N ASN A 104 -22.13 4.69 1.57
CA ASN A 104 -22.51 4.28 2.93
C ASN A 104 -21.38 4.53 3.95
N LEU A 105 -20.12 4.22 3.58
CA LEU A 105 -18.95 4.53 4.41
C LEU A 105 -18.80 6.03 4.63
N HIS A 106 -18.89 6.82 3.56
CA HIS A 106 -18.76 8.27 3.63
C HIS A 106 -19.77 8.88 4.60
N ILE A 107 -21.05 8.49 4.51
CA ILE A 107 -22.09 8.98 5.42
C ILE A 107 -21.77 8.61 6.87
N ALA A 108 -21.39 7.36 7.14
CA ALA A 108 -21.07 6.91 8.49
C ALA A 108 -19.85 7.62 9.09
N PHE A 109 -18.82 7.84 8.27
CA PHE A 109 -17.61 8.55 8.69
C PHE A 109 -17.89 10.04 8.87
N TRP A 110 -18.65 10.65 7.96
CA TRP A 110 -19.00 12.07 8.05
C TRP A 110 -19.83 12.36 9.31
N GLU A 111 -20.79 11.51 9.64
CA GLU A 111 -21.60 11.64 10.85
C GLU A 111 -20.76 11.57 12.13
N TYR A 112 -19.69 10.77 12.13
CA TYR A 112 -18.72 10.74 13.23
C TYR A 112 -17.88 12.02 13.27
N PHE A 113 -17.37 12.46 12.12
CA PHE A 113 -16.46 13.61 12.02
C PHE A 113 -17.13 14.99 12.04
N LYS A 114 -18.45 15.10 11.95
CA LYS A 114 -19.14 16.40 11.84
C LYS A 114 -18.91 17.36 13.02
N GLU A 115 -18.56 16.82 14.20
CA GLU A 115 -18.22 17.62 15.40
C GLU A 115 -16.69 17.81 15.56
N HIS A 116 -15.89 17.34 14.60
CA HIS A 116 -14.44 17.47 14.57
C HIS A 116 -14.05 18.47 13.47
N GLU A 117 -13.65 19.69 13.84
CA GLU A 117 -13.40 20.76 12.87
C GLU A 117 -12.20 20.47 11.93
N ASP A 118 -11.18 19.76 12.40
CA ASP A 118 -9.93 19.59 11.66
C ASP A 118 -9.79 18.23 10.94
N CYS A 119 -10.76 17.32 11.07
CA CYS A 119 -10.67 15.97 10.49
C CYS A 119 -11.93 15.62 9.69
N GLY A 120 -11.78 14.93 8.56
CA GLY A 120 -12.95 14.50 7.79
C GLY A 120 -12.68 13.44 6.71
N PRO A 121 -13.73 12.78 6.21
CA PRO A 121 -13.64 11.81 5.13
C PRO A 121 -13.65 12.49 3.74
N PHE A 122 -12.76 12.06 2.86
CA PHE A 122 -12.63 12.51 1.47
C PHE A 122 -12.68 11.32 0.52
N LEU A 123 -13.27 11.49 -0.66
CA LEU A 123 -13.51 10.43 -1.63
C LEU A 123 -12.54 10.50 -2.81
N SER A 124 -12.33 9.37 -3.48
CA SER A 124 -11.70 9.37 -4.81
C SER A 124 -12.63 9.99 -5.87
N PRO A 125 -12.08 10.59 -6.96
CA PRO A 125 -10.65 10.76 -7.26
C PRO A 125 -9.99 11.85 -6.40
N LEU A 126 -8.92 11.46 -5.71
CA LEU A 126 -8.03 12.35 -4.96
C LEU A 126 -6.64 11.71 -4.97
N ASP A 127 -5.67 12.39 -5.56
CA ASP A 127 -4.30 11.88 -5.61
C ASP A 127 -3.64 12.03 -4.23
N ILE A 128 -3.10 10.92 -3.71
CA ILE A 128 -2.31 10.88 -2.49
C ILE A 128 -0.88 10.49 -2.85
N GLU A 129 0.06 11.37 -2.51
CA GLU A 129 1.49 11.12 -2.72
C GLU A 129 2.11 10.48 -1.48
N LEU A 130 2.66 9.27 -1.63
CA LEU A 130 3.24 8.48 -0.55
C LEU A 130 4.65 8.01 -0.90
N MET A 131 5.50 7.84 0.11
CA MET A 131 6.82 7.23 -0.03
C MET A 131 7.00 6.13 1.03
N HIS A 132 7.78 5.11 0.70
CA HIS A 132 8.24 4.12 1.66
C HIS A 132 9.22 4.76 2.65
N ARG A 133 8.74 5.28 3.79
CA ARG A 133 9.57 6.02 4.76
C ARG A 133 10.78 5.23 5.28
N PRO A 134 10.72 3.90 5.49
CA PRO A 134 11.89 3.12 5.90
C PRO A 134 13.09 3.20 4.93
N LEU A 135 12.87 3.51 3.64
CA LEU A 135 13.96 3.68 2.67
C LEU A 135 14.92 4.82 3.04
N ALA A 136 14.44 5.84 3.78
CA ALA A 136 15.26 6.95 4.28
C ALA A 136 16.38 6.49 5.22
N LEU A 137 16.25 5.29 5.83
CA LEU A 137 17.29 4.69 6.66
C LEU A 137 18.45 4.10 5.83
N LEU A 138 18.21 3.85 4.53
CA LEU A 138 19.16 3.20 3.63
C LEU A 138 19.84 4.21 2.68
N ARG A 139 19.09 5.23 2.24
CA ARG A 139 19.58 6.28 1.35
C ARG A 139 18.71 7.53 1.40
N GLU A 140 19.20 8.61 0.81
CA GLU A 140 18.39 9.80 0.56
C GLU A 140 17.22 9.46 -0.38
N LEU A 141 16.03 9.97 -0.02
CA LEU A 141 14.83 9.87 -0.84
C LEU A 141 14.87 10.89 -1.98
N THR A 142 14.31 10.51 -3.11
CA THR A 142 14.25 11.29 -4.34
C THR A 142 12.81 11.40 -4.83
N GLU A 143 12.56 12.23 -5.84
CA GLU A 143 11.22 12.32 -6.45
C GLU A 143 10.74 10.98 -7.03
N ASP A 144 11.67 10.11 -7.45
CA ASP A 144 11.34 8.78 -7.98
C ASP A 144 10.93 7.76 -6.91
N ASP A 145 10.99 8.15 -5.63
CA ASP A 145 10.41 7.38 -4.52
C ASP A 145 8.94 7.72 -4.25
N ILE A 146 8.40 8.74 -4.94
CA ILE A 146 6.98 9.12 -4.85
C ILE A 146 6.13 8.06 -5.55
N ASN A 147 5.14 7.60 -4.81
CA ASN A 147 4.03 6.80 -5.28
C ASN A 147 2.79 7.69 -5.29
N VAL A 148 1.90 7.51 -6.26
CA VAL A 148 0.64 8.24 -6.37
C VAL A 148 -0.50 7.24 -6.36
N VAL A 149 -1.40 7.34 -5.40
CA VAL A 149 -2.52 6.41 -5.22
C VAL A 149 -3.82 7.17 -5.05
N GLN A 150 -4.94 6.52 -5.37
CA GLN A 150 -6.29 7.04 -5.19
C GLN A 150 -7.11 6.05 -4.36
N PRO A 151 -6.93 6.02 -3.02
CA PRO A 151 -7.77 5.20 -2.16
C PRO A 151 -9.24 5.61 -2.30
N ASP A 152 -10.17 4.66 -2.16
CA ASP A 152 -11.59 4.92 -2.38
C ASP A 152 -12.16 5.97 -1.42
N LEU A 153 -11.68 5.95 -0.17
CA LEU A 153 -11.94 6.97 0.84
C LEU A 153 -10.67 7.14 1.69
N VAL A 154 -10.40 8.37 2.11
CA VAL A 154 -9.34 8.70 3.08
C VAL A 154 -9.90 9.56 4.19
N VAL A 155 -9.33 9.45 5.39
CA VAL A 155 -9.54 10.43 6.48
C VAL A 155 -8.31 11.30 6.59
N LEU A 156 -8.50 12.60 6.40
CA LEU A 156 -7.46 13.61 6.53
C LEU A 156 -7.71 14.42 7.79
N CYS A 157 -6.65 14.77 8.51
CA CYS A 157 -6.68 15.55 9.75
C CYS A 157 -5.67 16.70 9.67
N ASP A 158 -6.01 17.86 10.22
CA ASP A 158 -5.24 19.12 10.13
C ASP A 158 -4.81 19.44 8.68
N TYR A 159 -5.65 19.10 7.70
CA TYR A 159 -5.24 18.93 6.31
C TYR A 159 -5.03 20.23 5.54
N GLU A 160 -5.59 21.36 6.02
CA GLU A 160 -5.45 22.66 5.33
C GLU A 160 -3.99 23.08 5.13
N LYS A 161 -3.11 22.78 6.09
CA LYS A 161 -1.68 23.10 6.01
C LYS A 161 -0.93 22.29 4.96
N ASP A 162 -1.51 21.16 4.55
CA ASP A 162 -0.92 20.20 3.63
C ASP A 162 -1.47 20.36 2.20
N ILE A 163 -2.29 21.38 1.95
CA ILE A 163 -2.75 21.76 0.61
C ILE A 163 -1.76 22.75 0.01
N ASP A 164 -1.22 22.44 -1.16
CA ASP A 164 -0.29 23.31 -1.88
C ASP A 164 -1.00 24.43 -2.67
N ALA A 165 -0.22 25.36 -3.22
CA ALA A 165 -0.75 26.49 -3.99
C ALA A 165 -1.49 26.08 -5.29
N SER A 166 -1.40 24.81 -5.70
CA SER A 166 -2.09 24.24 -6.86
C SER A 166 -3.30 23.39 -6.44
N ASP A 167 -3.77 23.53 -5.20
CA ASP A 167 -4.93 22.81 -4.64
C ASP A 167 -4.72 21.28 -4.57
N LYS A 168 -3.47 20.84 -4.41
CA LYS A 168 -3.12 19.42 -4.23
C LYS A 168 -2.80 19.13 -2.77
N TYR A 169 -3.32 18.02 -2.26
CA TYR A 169 -2.97 17.51 -0.95
C TYR A 169 -1.60 16.81 -0.99
N LYS A 170 -0.70 17.20 -0.07
CA LYS A 170 0.69 16.71 0.05
C LYS A 170 0.98 16.04 1.39
N GLY A 171 -0.04 15.89 2.23
CA GLY A 171 0.07 15.24 3.54
C GLY A 171 -0.07 13.73 3.45
N THR A 172 -0.03 13.07 4.62
CA THR A 172 -0.29 11.63 4.75
C THR A 172 -1.65 11.44 5.41
N PRO A 173 -2.59 10.66 4.81
CA PRO A 173 -3.87 10.36 5.46
C PRO A 173 -3.68 9.68 6.82
N SER A 174 -4.57 9.95 7.78
CA SER A 174 -4.59 9.20 9.04
C SER A 174 -5.19 7.80 8.87
N LEU A 175 -6.12 7.65 7.92
CA LEU A 175 -6.76 6.37 7.61
C LEU A 175 -7.06 6.28 6.11
N ALA A 176 -6.77 5.13 5.50
CA ALA A 176 -7.12 4.84 4.11
C ALA A 176 -8.10 3.67 4.00
N ILE A 177 -9.03 3.73 3.05
CA ILE A 177 -10.01 2.68 2.80
C ILE A 177 -9.95 2.24 1.35
N GLU A 178 -9.90 0.93 1.16
CA GLU A 178 -9.92 0.26 -0.13
C GLU A 178 -11.12 -0.69 -0.21
N ILE A 179 -11.92 -0.58 -1.26
CA ILE A 179 -13.07 -1.45 -1.50
C ILE A 179 -12.74 -2.39 -2.64
N LEU A 180 -12.74 -3.69 -2.33
CA LEU A 180 -12.32 -4.70 -3.28
C LEU A 180 -13.30 -4.78 -4.46
N SER A 181 -12.71 -4.73 -5.66
CA SER A 181 -13.40 -5.01 -6.91
C SER A 181 -12.95 -6.38 -7.46
N PRO A 182 -13.77 -7.06 -8.27
CA PRO A 182 -13.37 -8.33 -8.89
C PRO A 182 -12.09 -8.23 -9.73
N SER A 183 -11.81 -7.06 -10.30
CA SER A 183 -10.66 -6.79 -11.19
C SER A 183 -9.34 -6.52 -10.48
N SER A 184 -9.32 -6.31 -9.15
CA SER A 184 -8.14 -5.87 -8.40
C SER A 184 -7.49 -6.95 -7.50
N ARG A 185 -7.87 -8.23 -7.68
CA ARG A 185 -7.68 -9.20 -6.60
C ARG A 185 -6.25 -9.73 -6.41
N SER A 186 -5.77 -9.52 -5.18
CA SER A 186 -4.58 -10.04 -4.47
C SER A 186 -3.28 -9.27 -4.57
N LYS A 187 -2.64 -9.15 -5.74
CA LYS A 187 -1.28 -8.59 -5.81
C LYS A 187 -1.23 -7.08 -5.63
N ASP A 188 -2.19 -6.37 -6.21
CA ASP A 188 -2.22 -4.90 -6.12
C ASP A 188 -2.65 -4.43 -4.73
N GLN A 189 -3.51 -5.21 -4.06
CA GLN A 189 -3.93 -4.96 -2.67
C GLN A 189 -2.77 -5.14 -1.68
N ILE A 190 -1.94 -6.17 -1.85
CA ILE A 190 -0.77 -6.38 -0.99
C ILE A 190 0.21 -5.20 -1.15
N LYS A 191 0.49 -4.79 -2.39
CA LYS A 191 1.38 -3.64 -2.65
C LYS A 191 0.88 -2.35 -2.03
N LYS A 192 -0.41 -2.04 -2.17
CA LYS A 192 -1.01 -0.86 -1.55
C LYS A 192 -0.96 -0.93 -0.04
N LEU A 193 -1.26 -2.09 0.54
CA LEU A 193 -1.19 -2.28 1.99
C LEU A 193 0.24 -2.05 2.52
N ASP A 194 1.24 -2.61 1.84
CA ASP A 194 2.66 -2.41 2.17
C ASP A 194 3.05 -0.92 2.06
N LEU A 195 2.63 -0.24 0.97
CA LEU A 195 2.83 1.19 0.80
C LEU A 195 2.18 2.00 1.93
N TYR A 196 0.94 1.70 2.29
CA TYR A 196 0.22 2.44 3.35
C TYR A 196 0.92 2.29 4.70
N MET A 197 1.24 1.04 5.06
CA MET A 197 1.99 0.71 6.27
C MET A 197 3.33 1.46 6.34
N GLU A 198 4.09 1.49 5.25
CA GLU A 198 5.41 2.13 5.20
C GLU A 198 5.37 3.65 5.00
N SER A 199 4.23 4.20 4.56
CA SER A 199 4.07 5.64 4.32
C SER A 199 3.75 6.47 5.55
N GLY A 200 3.38 5.82 6.66
CA GLY A 200 2.98 6.48 7.91
C GLY A 200 1.49 6.76 8.03
N ILE A 201 0.64 6.08 7.25
CA ILE A 201 -0.79 5.96 7.55
C ILE A 201 -0.92 5.15 8.85
N ASP A 202 -1.84 5.52 9.73
CA ASP A 202 -2.01 4.83 11.04
C ASP A 202 -2.94 3.62 10.93
N GLU A 203 -3.95 3.67 10.05
CA GLU A 203 -4.98 2.64 9.94
C GLU A 203 -5.43 2.44 8.48
N CYS A 204 -5.69 1.20 8.09
CA CYS A 204 -6.21 0.87 6.75
C CYS A 204 -7.41 -0.08 6.85
N TRP A 205 -8.49 0.24 6.15
CA TRP A 205 -9.66 -0.63 6.04
C TRP A 205 -9.74 -1.24 4.64
N ILE A 206 -9.84 -2.57 4.58
CA ILE A 206 -10.12 -3.30 3.35
C ILE A 206 -11.54 -3.84 3.43
N VAL A 207 -12.41 -3.38 2.53
CA VAL A 207 -13.81 -3.77 2.48
C VAL A 207 -14.02 -4.74 1.32
N ASP A 208 -14.58 -5.92 1.56
CA ASP A 208 -14.88 -6.92 0.54
C ASP A 208 -16.40 -7.06 0.32
N PRO A 209 -16.96 -6.42 -0.71
CA PRO A 209 -18.37 -6.54 -1.04
C PRO A 209 -18.82 -7.94 -1.41
N SER A 210 -17.93 -8.81 -1.89
CA SER A 210 -18.34 -10.18 -2.26
C SER A 210 -18.53 -11.07 -1.05
N ASN A 211 -17.74 -10.84 0.00
CA ASN A 211 -17.77 -11.63 1.23
C ASN A 211 -18.50 -10.94 2.38
N HIS A 212 -18.98 -9.71 2.16
CA HIS A 212 -19.61 -8.86 3.18
C HIS A 212 -18.73 -8.76 4.44
N ALA A 213 -17.48 -8.36 4.22
CA ALA A 213 -16.45 -8.35 5.24
C ALA A 213 -15.68 -7.03 5.23
N VAL A 214 -15.17 -6.65 6.40
CA VAL A 214 -14.25 -5.51 6.59
C VAL A 214 -13.05 -6.02 7.37
N VAL A 215 -11.84 -5.78 6.87
CA VAL A 215 -10.59 -6.02 7.59
C VAL A 215 -10.00 -4.67 7.96
N VAL A 216 -9.72 -4.45 9.24
CA VAL A 216 -9.06 -3.25 9.76
C VAL A 216 -7.63 -3.62 10.10
N TYR A 217 -6.66 -2.89 9.56
CA TYR A 217 -5.24 -2.98 9.88
C TYR A 217 -4.81 -1.72 10.62
N VAL A 218 -4.09 -1.90 11.73
CA VAL A 218 -3.45 -0.81 12.48
C VAL A 218 -1.96 -0.92 12.32
N PHE A 219 -1.33 0.21 11.99
CA PHE A 219 0.10 0.28 11.76
C PHE A 219 0.82 1.02 12.89
N ARG A 220 1.99 0.51 13.27
CA ARG A 220 2.90 1.19 14.19
C ARG A 220 4.33 0.90 13.78
N ASN A 221 5.17 1.94 13.77
CA ASN A 221 6.57 1.85 13.33
C ASN A 221 6.74 1.18 11.95
N HIS A 222 5.80 1.41 11.03
CA HIS A 222 5.79 0.81 9.68
C HIS A 222 5.61 -0.71 9.65
N GLU A 223 4.97 -1.28 10.68
CA GLU A 223 4.58 -2.68 10.75
C GLU A 223 3.10 -2.81 11.12
N ILE A 224 2.47 -3.94 10.78
CA ILE A 224 1.13 -4.29 11.28
C ILE A 224 1.24 -4.60 12.77
N GLU A 225 0.67 -3.72 13.59
CA GLU A 225 0.55 -3.93 15.04
C GLU A 225 -0.64 -4.85 15.35
N GLU A 226 -1.77 -4.57 14.74
CA GLU A 226 -3.02 -5.30 14.93
C GLU A 226 -3.79 -5.40 13.61
N ASN A 227 -4.57 -6.48 13.47
CA ASN A 227 -5.65 -6.50 12.49
C ASN A 227 -6.86 -7.25 13.05
N ALA A 228 -8.05 -6.84 12.58
CA ALA A 228 -9.32 -7.45 12.94
C ALA A 228 -10.20 -7.59 11.70
N MET A 229 -10.88 -8.74 11.60
CA MET A 229 -11.84 -9.01 10.54
C MET A 229 -13.26 -9.01 11.12
N TYR A 230 -14.14 -8.23 10.48
CA TYR A 230 -15.53 -8.07 10.84
C TYR A 230 -16.41 -8.59 9.70
N MET A 231 -17.28 -9.53 10.05
CA MET A 231 -18.25 -10.16 9.16
C MET A 231 -19.66 -9.59 9.40
N ARG A 232 -20.61 -10.05 8.60
CA ARG A 232 -22.05 -9.78 8.81
C ARG A 232 -22.47 -10.01 10.26
N GLY A 233 -23.39 -9.18 10.73
CA GLY A 233 -23.84 -9.13 12.12
C GLY A 233 -22.88 -8.44 13.09
N GLN A 234 -21.67 -8.07 12.65
CA GLN A 234 -20.68 -7.39 13.48
C GLN A 234 -20.58 -5.90 13.15
N THR A 235 -19.85 -5.16 13.98
CA THR A 235 -19.57 -3.74 13.81
C THR A 235 -18.07 -3.56 13.71
N ALA A 236 -17.59 -3.11 12.55
CA ALA A 236 -16.21 -2.70 12.35
C ALA A 236 -15.94 -1.42 13.15
N ARG A 237 -14.77 -1.32 13.78
CA ARG A 237 -14.42 -0.23 14.69
C ARG A 237 -13.03 0.27 14.35
N SER A 238 -12.85 1.60 14.37
CA SER A 238 -11.53 2.19 14.26
C SER A 238 -10.81 2.11 15.61
N VAL A 239 -9.53 1.80 15.57
CA VAL A 239 -8.63 1.90 16.72
C VAL A 239 -8.06 3.32 16.80
N ARG A 240 -7.74 3.91 15.65
CA ARG A 240 -7.20 5.27 15.54
C ARG A 240 -8.19 6.35 15.95
N PHE A 241 -9.48 6.13 15.68
CA PHE A 241 -10.58 7.07 15.96
C PHE A 241 -11.60 6.44 16.92
N PRO A 242 -11.40 6.58 18.25
CA PRO A 242 -12.32 6.02 19.23
C PRO A 242 -13.76 6.48 19.01
N GLY A 243 -14.67 5.51 18.84
CA GLY A 243 -16.09 5.76 18.57
C GLY A 243 -16.49 5.71 17.10
N LEU A 244 -15.53 5.80 16.16
CA LEU A 244 -15.81 5.58 14.75
C LEU A 244 -16.08 4.09 14.52
N GLN A 245 -17.30 3.78 14.09
CA GLN A 245 -17.74 2.41 13.93
C GLN A 245 -18.80 2.29 12.82
N VAL A 246 -18.81 1.16 12.13
CA VAL A 246 -19.77 0.89 11.06
C VAL A 246 -20.30 -0.53 11.17
N ALA A 247 -21.63 -0.67 11.19
CA ALA A 247 -22.27 -1.99 11.12
C ALA A 247 -22.01 -2.60 9.74
N VAL A 248 -21.45 -3.81 9.69
CA VAL A 248 -21.04 -4.44 8.43
C VAL A 248 -22.24 -4.66 7.50
N ASP A 249 -23.41 -5.04 8.04
CA ASP A 249 -24.63 -5.20 7.24
C ASP A 249 -25.17 -3.86 6.68
N ALA A 250 -24.82 -2.71 7.26
CA ALA A 250 -25.25 -1.41 6.75
C ALA A 250 -24.44 -0.94 5.53
N LEU A 251 -23.30 -1.59 5.25
CA LEU A 251 -22.45 -1.25 4.10
C LEU A 251 -22.97 -1.80 2.78
N PHE A 252 -23.57 -3.00 2.80
CA PHE A 252 -23.86 -3.81 1.60
C PHE A 252 -25.33 -3.79 1.17
#